data_AF-A0A7K2KIA4-F1
#
_entry.id   AF-A0A7K2KIA4-F1
#
_cell.length_a   1.000
_cell.length_b   1.000
_cell.length_c   1.000
_cell.angle_alpha   90.00
_cell.angle_beta   90.00
_cell.angle_gamma   90.00
#
_symmetry.space_group_name_H-M   'P 1'
#
loop_
_entity.id
_entity.type
_entity.pdbx_description
1 polymer ?
#
loop_
_entity_poly.entity_id
_entity_poly.type
_entity_poly.pdbx_seq_one_letter_code
_entity_poly.pdbx_strand_id
1 'polypeptide(L)'
;MKTADRTDSPDRAAGPDGPRASRPARRGVLRIGPWVAVPVRRRTAIAAAVSLLLLCAAAVATLSMGRLGVDLPDLPSALAGDATGKNAFVLNRLRGPRLVVAVATGAALGLSGALFQSVTRNPLGSPDVIGLSAGAGAGAAGAALFLPDVMPVSVGALLGAVLAMAVVFFSTGTGFRSPGRLVVAGIGVAAMATAL
;
A
#
# COMPACT_ATOMS: atom_id res chain seq x y z
N MET A 1 50.55 35.61 57.50
CA MET A 1 50.97 34.65 58.54
C MET A 1 50.54 33.26 58.08
N LYS A 2 51.52 32.35 57.90
CA LYS A 2 51.44 30.91 57.52
C LYS A 2 51.12 30.59 56.03
N THR A 3 52.09 30.25 55.16
CA THR A 3 52.79 28.94 54.95
C THR A 3 51.80 27.76 54.84
N ALA A 4 51.85 26.81 53.92
CA ALA A 4 52.86 26.21 53.03
C ALA A 4 52.09 25.18 52.13
N ASP A 5 52.41 25.00 50.84
CA ASP A 5 53.26 23.90 50.31
C ASP A 5 52.46 22.75 49.62
N ARG A 6 53.15 22.08 48.68
CA ARG A 6 52.84 20.97 47.76
C ARG A 6 52.40 21.34 46.35
N THR A 7 53.30 21.44 45.37
CA THR A 7 54.18 20.42 44.72
C THR A 7 53.46 19.42 43.82
N ASP A 8 54.07 19.29 42.64
CA ASP A 8 54.13 18.13 41.74
C ASP A 8 53.05 17.87 40.67
N SER A 9 53.52 18.06 39.42
CA SER A 9 53.21 17.44 38.11
C SER A 9 52.98 15.91 38.17
N PRO A 10 52.82 15.15 37.05
CA PRO A 10 52.44 15.44 35.66
C PRO A 10 51.31 14.49 35.13
N ASP A 11 50.92 14.67 33.86
CA ASP A 11 50.49 13.62 32.92
C ASP A 11 49.50 12.51 33.37
N ARG A 12 48.21 12.65 33.03
CA ARG A 12 47.30 11.51 32.79
C ARG A 12 46.34 11.76 31.64
N ALA A 13 46.68 11.12 30.51
CA ALA A 13 45.77 10.48 29.57
C ALA A 13 44.83 11.39 28.75
N ALA A 14 45.40 11.97 27.69
CA ALA A 14 44.66 12.10 26.43
C ALA A 14 44.25 10.69 25.96
N GLY A 15 43.02 10.28 26.31
CA GLY A 15 42.44 9.03 25.84
C GLY A 15 42.29 9.03 24.30
N PRO A 16 42.51 7.90 23.61
CA PRO A 16 42.43 7.79 22.16
C PRO A 16 40.98 7.70 21.65
N ASP A 17 40.09 8.56 22.16
CA ASP A 17 38.69 8.63 21.73
C ASP A 17 38.48 9.84 20.82
N GLY A 18 39.22 9.86 19.70
CA GLY A 18 38.84 10.68 18.57
C GLY A 18 37.41 10.32 18.14
N PRO A 19 36.56 11.29 17.76
CA PRO A 19 35.20 11.01 17.31
C PRO A 19 35.27 9.99 16.17
N ARG A 20 34.79 8.76 16.42
CA ARG A 20 34.71 7.70 15.42
C ARG A 20 33.87 8.24 14.27
N ALA A 21 34.55 8.67 13.21
CA ALA A 21 33.93 9.13 11.98
C ALA A 21 33.01 8.00 11.51
N SER A 22 31.70 8.17 11.73
CA SER A 22 30.67 7.26 11.29
C SER A 22 30.71 7.28 9.76
N ARG A 23 31.38 6.27 9.18
CA ARG A 23 31.45 6.09 7.73
C ARG A 23 30.03 6.24 7.18
N PRO A 24 29.75 7.22 6.31
CA PRO A 24 28.40 7.40 5.79
C PRO A 24 28.03 6.11 5.08
N ALA A 25 26.97 5.45 5.57
CA ALA A 25 26.45 4.23 4.97
C ALA A 25 26.27 4.51 3.48
N ARG A 26 27.06 3.85 2.62
CA ARG A 26 27.08 4.05 1.17
C ARG A 26 25.65 3.94 0.66
N ARG A 27 24.99 5.08 0.42
CA ARG A 27 23.65 5.16 -0.14
C ARG A 27 23.78 4.76 -1.60
N GLY A 28 23.49 3.49 -1.90
CA GLY A 28 23.36 3.02 -3.27
C GLY A 28 22.20 3.77 -3.92
N VAL A 29 22.52 4.68 -4.83
CA VAL A 29 21.51 5.34 -5.66
C VAL A 29 21.44 4.54 -6.95
N LEU A 30 20.31 3.88 -7.18
CA LEU A 30 20.04 3.24 -8.46
C LEU A 30 19.56 4.35 -9.41
N ARG A 31 20.39 4.68 -10.40
CA ARG A 31 20.00 5.60 -11.47
C ARG A 31 19.38 4.78 -12.60
N ILE A 32 18.10 4.98 -12.85
CA ILE A 32 17.40 4.47 -14.03
C ILE A 32 17.38 5.61 -15.04
N GLY A 33 18.38 5.63 -15.93
CA GLY A 33 18.60 6.72 -16.89
C GLY A 33 19.01 8.06 -16.25
N PRO A 34 18.97 9.18 -17.01
CA PRO A 34 19.28 10.51 -16.49
C PRO A 34 18.17 11.10 -15.59
N TRP A 35 16.95 10.56 -15.63
CA TRP A 35 15.75 11.18 -15.06
C TRP A 35 15.36 10.65 -13.68
N VAL A 36 15.76 9.43 -13.32
CA VAL A 36 15.27 8.77 -12.11
C VAL A 36 16.44 8.27 -11.27
N ALA A 37 16.63 8.85 -10.09
CA ALA A 37 17.62 8.44 -9.11
C ALA A 37 16.91 8.00 -7.83
N VAL A 38 16.75 6.69 -7.64
CA VAL A 38 16.07 6.15 -6.44
C VAL A 38 17.13 5.75 -5.42
N PRO A 39 17.09 6.26 -4.18
CA PRO A 39 17.92 5.76 -3.10
C PRO A 39 17.44 4.36 -2.70
N VAL A 40 18.13 3.33 -3.18
CA VAL A 40 17.74 1.94 -2.92
C VAL A 40 18.44 1.45 -1.66
N ARG A 41 17.68 1.29 -0.56
CA ARG A 41 18.18 0.58 0.62
C ARG A 41 18.11 -0.91 0.34
N ARG A 42 19.16 -1.68 0.67
CA ARG A 42 19.17 -3.14 0.51
C ARG A 42 17.90 -3.80 1.09
N ARG A 43 17.45 -3.35 2.26
CA ARG A 43 16.23 -3.89 2.91
C ARG A 43 14.96 -3.65 2.09
N THR A 44 14.79 -2.47 1.48
CA THR A 44 13.61 -2.17 0.66
C THR A 44 13.65 -2.90 -0.67
N ALA A 45 14.85 -3.05 -1.27
CA ALA A 45 15.03 -3.84 -2.48
C ALA A 45 14.70 -5.33 -2.27
N ILE A 46 15.19 -5.91 -1.17
CA ILE A 46 14.90 -7.30 -0.80
C ILE A 46 13.40 -7.46 -0.56
N ALA A 47 12.77 -6.56 0.20
CA ALA A 47 11.32 -6.61 0.43
C ALA A 47 10.53 -6.55 -0.88
N ALA A 48 10.85 -5.62 -1.78
CA ALA A 48 10.20 -5.51 -3.09
C ALA A 48 10.40 -6.76 -3.96
N ALA A 49 11.61 -7.31 -3.98
CA ALA A 49 11.92 -8.54 -4.73
C ALA A 49 11.15 -9.75 -4.17
N VAL A 50 11.09 -9.88 -2.84
CA VAL A 50 10.32 -10.95 -2.17
C VAL A 50 8.82 -10.78 -2.44
N SER A 51 8.27 -9.57 -2.32
CA SER A 51 6.87 -9.29 -2.63
C SER A 51 6.53 -9.61 -4.10
N LEU A 52 7.42 -9.27 -5.04
CA LEU A 52 7.24 -9.60 -6.45
C LEU A 52 7.29 -11.11 -6.69
N LEU A 53 8.24 -11.81 -6.05
CA LEU A 53 8.35 -13.26 -6.15
C LEU A 53 7.08 -13.95 -5.61
N LEU A 54 6.58 -13.51 -4.45
CA LEU A 54 5.35 -14.02 -3.86
C LEU A 54 4.13 -13.74 -4.75
N LEU A 55 4.07 -12.56 -5.38
CA LEU A 55 3.02 -12.22 -6.34
C LEU A 55 3.02 -13.17 -7.55
N CYS A 56 4.19 -13.41 -8.14
CA CYS A 56 4.34 -14.35 -9.25
C CYS A 56 3.96 -15.79 -8.84
N ALA A 57 4.42 -16.25 -7.67
CA ALA A 57 4.08 -17.56 -7.15
C ALA A 57 2.56 -17.70 -6.92
N ALA A 58 1.92 -16.69 -6.35
CA ALA A 58 0.47 -16.65 -6.14
C ALA A 58 -0.30 -16.62 -7.48
N ALA A 59 0.21 -15.92 -8.49
CA ALA A 59 -0.38 -15.89 -9.83
C ALA A 59 -0.35 -17.27 -10.49
N VAL A 60 0.81 -17.94 -10.47
CA VAL A 60 0.95 -19.32 -10.98
C VAL A 60 0.04 -20.27 -10.21
N ALA A 61 0.05 -20.20 -8.87
CA ALA A 61 -0.82 -20.98 -8.02
C ALA A 61 -2.30 -20.77 -8.37
N THR A 62 -2.74 -19.52 -8.59
CA THR A 62 -4.12 -19.19 -8.98
C THR A 62 -4.51 -19.78 -10.34
N LEU A 63 -3.57 -19.85 -11.29
CA LEU A 63 -3.83 -20.42 -12.62
C LEU A 63 -3.78 -21.95 -12.64
N SER A 64 -2.97 -22.57 -11.78
CA SER A 64 -2.77 -24.02 -11.74
C SER A 64 -3.65 -24.77 -10.74
N MET A 65 -4.08 -24.16 -9.61
CA MET A 65 -4.88 -24.89 -8.61
C MET A 65 -6.35 -25.06 -9.01
N GLY A 66 -6.94 -26.22 -8.69
CA GLY A 66 -8.37 -26.49 -8.82
C GLY A 66 -8.77 -27.35 -10.02
N ARG A 67 -10.05 -27.76 -10.08
CA ARG A 67 -10.56 -28.77 -11.04
C ARG A 67 -10.42 -28.43 -12.52
N LEU A 68 -10.23 -27.14 -12.83
CA LEU A 68 -10.03 -26.59 -14.18
C LEU A 68 -8.65 -25.92 -14.30
N GLY A 69 -7.67 -26.32 -13.49
CA GLY A 69 -6.33 -25.77 -13.51
C GLY A 69 -5.63 -26.02 -14.85
N VAL A 70 -4.79 -25.07 -15.25
CA VAL A 70 -3.89 -25.23 -16.41
C VAL A 70 -2.62 -25.91 -15.93
N ASP A 71 -2.22 -26.98 -16.62
CA ASP A 71 -0.98 -27.69 -16.34
C ASP A 71 0.23 -26.75 -16.47
N LEU A 72 1.19 -26.87 -15.55
CA LEU A 72 2.38 -26.00 -15.51
C LEU A 72 3.16 -25.91 -16.85
N PRO A 73 3.37 -27.01 -17.61
CA PRO A 73 4.07 -26.92 -18.89
C PRO A 73 3.27 -26.17 -19.98
N ASP A 74 1.94 -26.12 -19.85
CA ASP A 74 1.06 -25.45 -20.82
C ASP A 74 0.78 -23.98 -20.45
N LEU A 75 1.22 -23.51 -19.28
CA LEU A 75 1.06 -22.11 -18.87
C LEU A 75 1.73 -21.10 -19.82
N PRO A 76 2.98 -21.31 -20.29
CA PRO A 76 3.66 -20.33 -21.14
C PRO A 76 2.99 -20.21 -22.51
N SER A 77 2.60 -21.33 -23.11
CA SER A 77 1.87 -21.38 -24.38
C SER A 77 0.45 -20.82 -24.22
N ALA A 78 -0.21 -21.10 -23.10
CA ALA A 78 -1.51 -20.54 -22.80
C ALA A 78 -1.48 -19.01 -22.63
N LEU A 79 -0.46 -18.47 -21.96
CA LEU A 79 -0.25 -17.03 -21.81
C LEU A 79 0.17 -16.34 -23.12
N ALA A 80 0.88 -17.06 -24.00
CA ALA A 80 1.24 -16.59 -25.33
C ALA A 80 0.05 -16.51 -26.30
N GLY A 81 -1.11 -17.07 -25.93
CA GLY A 81 -2.33 -17.04 -26.72
C GLY A 81 -2.61 -18.33 -27.50
N ASP A 82 -1.75 -19.34 -27.41
CA ASP A 82 -1.90 -20.62 -28.12
C ASP A 82 -2.77 -21.64 -27.36
N ALA A 83 -3.39 -21.22 -26.24
CA ALA A 83 -4.33 -22.08 -25.52
C ALA A 83 -5.54 -22.40 -26.40
N THR A 84 -5.91 -23.68 -26.46
CA THR A 84 -7.12 -24.16 -27.13
C THR A 84 -8.10 -24.80 -26.14
N GLY A 85 -9.39 -24.72 -26.47
CA GLY A 85 -10.48 -25.35 -25.70
C GLY A 85 -10.60 -24.85 -24.25
N LYS A 86 -10.52 -25.79 -23.30
CA LYS A 86 -10.76 -25.56 -21.86
C LYS A 86 -9.81 -24.53 -21.26
N ASN A 87 -8.53 -24.56 -21.64
CA ASN A 87 -7.49 -23.69 -21.05
C ASN A 87 -7.69 -22.23 -21.46
N ALA A 88 -8.08 -21.97 -22.71
CA ALA A 88 -8.37 -20.64 -23.22
C ALA A 88 -9.57 -20.00 -22.52
N PHE A 89 -10.64 -20.79 -22.31
CA PHE A 89 -11.82 -20.32 -21.60
C PHE A 89 -11.52 -19.99 -20.13
N VAL A 90 -10.77 -20.85 -19.45
CA VAL A 90 -10.37 -20.62 -18.05
C VAL A 90 -9.51 -19.36 -17.94
N LEU A 91 -8.54 -19.17 -18.84
CA LEU A 91 -7.66 -18.01 -18.83
C LEU A 91 -8.41 -16.72 -19.21
N ASN A 92 -9.15 -16.69 -20.32
CA ASN A 92 -9.76 -15.45 -20.83
C ASN A 92 -11.08 -15.07 -20.19
N ARG A 93 -11.84 -16.01 -19.61
CA ARG A 93 -13.18 -15.72 -19.07
C ARG A 93 -13.30 -15.87 -17.55
N LEU A 94 -12.51 -16.75 -16.92
CA LEU A 94 -12.70 -17.04 -15.49
C LEU A 94 -11.57 -16.50 -14.60
N ARG A 95 -10.32 -16.86 -14.91
CA ARG A 95 -9.17 -16.65 -14.01
C ARG A 95 -8.32 -15.47 -14.39
N GLY A 96 -8.02 -15.28 -15.67
CA GLY A 96 -7.21 -14.15 -16.14
C GLY A 96 -7.82 -12.81 -15.77
N PRO A 97 -9.11 -12.52 -16.08
CA PRO A 97 -9.74 -11.26 -15.68
C PRO A 97 -9.71 -11.04 -14.16
N ARG A 98 -9.96 -12.09 -13.37
CA ARG A 98 -9.91 -12.01 -11.89
C ARG A 98 -8.51 -11.75 -11.37
N LEU A 99 -7.50 -12.40 -11.95
CA LEU A 99 -6.09 -12.19 -11.59
C LEU A 99 -5.66 -10.75 -11.89
N VAL A 100 -6.02 -10.23 -13.06
CA VAL A 100 -5.75 -8.84 -13.45
C VAL A 100 -6.40 -7.87 -12.46
N VAL A 101 -7.68 -8.07 -12.12
CA VAL A 101 -8.38 -7.22 -11.14
C VAL A 101 -7.75 -7.34 -9.74
N ALA A 102 -7.34 -8.54 -9.31
CA ALA A 102 -6.71 -8.74 -8.00
C ALA A 102 -5.35 -8.02 -7.91
N VAL A 103 -4.51 -8.14 -8.95
CA VAL A 103 -3.21 -7.46 -9.04
C VAL A 103 -3.40 -5.94 -9.10
N ALA A 104 -4.30 -5.46 -9.96
CA ALA A 104 -4.57 -4.04 -10.13
C ALA A 104 -5.13 -3.40 -8.84
N THR A 105 -6.12 -4.06 -8.22
CA THR A 105 -6.72 -3.60 -6.95
C THR A 105 -5.67 -3.62 -5.82
N GLY A 106 -4.88 -4.68 -5.70
CA GLY A 106 -3.81 -4.78 -4.71
C GLY A 106 -2.75 -3.69 -4.88
N ALA A 107 -2.34 -3.40 -6.11
CA ALA A 107 -1.41 -2.31 -6.42
C ALA A 107 -2.00 -0.93 -6.08
N ALA A 108 -3.27 -0.69 -6.42
CA ALA A 108 -3.96 0.56 -6.11
C ALA A 108 -4.10 0.77 -4.58
N LEU A 109 -4.48 -0.27 -3.83
CA LEU A 109 -4.58 -0.23 -2.38
C LEU A 109 -3.20 -0.02 -1.72
N GLY A 110 -2.16 -0.72 -2.19
CA GLY A 110 -0.80 -0.53 -1.72
C GLY A 110 -0.27 0.89 -1.96
N LEU A 111 -0.54 1.46 -3.13
CA LEU A 111 -0.17 2.84 -3.47
C LEU A 111 -0.95 3.85 -2.62
N SER A 112 -2.27 3.68 -2.51
CA SER A 112 -3.13 4.53 -1.68
C SER A 112 -2.67 4.54 -0.21
N GLY A 113 -2.37 3.36 0.36
CA GLY A 113 -1.83 3.23 1.71
C GLY A 113 -0.48 3.94 1.87
N ALA A 114 0.45 3.76 0.94
CA ALA A 114 1.75 4.42 0.98
C ALA A 114 1.64 5.96 0.89
N LEU A 115 0.74 6.46 0.03
CA LEU A 115 0.45 7.89 -0.09
C LEU A 115 -0.18 8.44 1.19
N PHE A 116 -1.18 7.74 1.73
CA PHE A 116 -1.85 8.14 2.97
C PHE A 116 -0.88 8.21 4.15
N GLN A 117 -0.06 7.17 4.33
CA GLN A 117 0.98 7.12 5.37
C GLN A 117 2.02 8.24 5.20
N SER A 118 2.37 8.60 3.95
CA SER A 118 3.31 9.68 3.66
C SER A 118 2.73 11.07 3.98
N VAL A 119 1.47 11.32 3.62
CA VAL A 119 0.78 12.60 3.88
C VAL A 119 0.51 12.78 5.36
N THR A 120 -0.01 11.74 6.02
CA THR A 120 -0.32 11.78 7.45
C THR A 120 0.93 11.70 8.33
N ARG A 121 2.07 11.30 7.76
CA ARG A 121 3.30 10.96 8.49
C ARG A 121 3.03 9.97 9.63
N ASN A 122 2.04 9.09 9.44
CA ASN A 122 1.62 8.10 10.40
C ASN A 122 1.68 6.71 9.76
N PRO A 123 2.65 5.84 10.13
CA PRO A 123 2.76 4.50 9.56
C PRO A 123 1.59 3.58 9.93
N LEU A 124 0.76 3.96 10.91
CA LEU A 124 -0.48 3.25 11.29
C LEU A 124 -1.72 3.78 10.56
N GLY A 125 -1.57 4.82 9.73
CA GLY A 125 -2.68 5.38 8.96
C GLY A 125 -3.07 4.47 7.80
N SER A 126 -4.38 4.27 7.60
CA SER A 126 -4.92 3.63 6.40
C SER A 126 -6.07 4.46 5.80
N PRO A 127 -6.23 4.43 4.46
CA PRO A 127 -7.31 5.12 3.76
C PRO A 127 -8.70 4.52 4.01
N ASP A 128 -8.81 3.41 4.73
CA ASP A 128 -10.12 2.88 5.16
C ASP A 128 -10.70 3.66 6.34
N VAL A 129 -9.84 4.29 7.16
CA VAL A 129 -10.26 5.00 8.40
C VAL A 129 -11.13 6.23 8.12
N ILE A 130 -11.10 6.75 6.89
CA ILE A 130 -11.85 7.94 6.48
C ILE A 130 -13.27 7.64 5.97
N GLY A 131 -13.76 6.40 6.13
CA GLY A 131 -15.15 6.04 5.81
C GLY A 131 -15.43 5.73 4.33
N LEU A 132 -14.40 5.69 3.47
CA LEU A 132 -14.51 5.33 2.06
C LEU A 132 -15.15 3.94 1.88
N SER A 133 -14.61 2.92 2.55
CA SER A 133 -15.06 1.53 2.40
C SER A 133 -16.47 1.31 2.94
N ALA A 134 -16.84 2.00 4.04
CA ALA A 134 -18.20 1.99 4.56
C ALA A 134 -19.18 2.67 3.58
N GLY A 135 -18.81 3.84 3.03
CA GLY A 135 -19.61 4.53 2.01
C GLY A 135 -19.78 3.72 0.74
N ALA A 136 -18.73 3.01 0.30
CA ALA A 136 -18.79 2.09 -0.83
C ALA A 136 -19.78 0.94 -0.57
N GLY A 137 -19.73 0.35 0.63
CA GLY A 137 -20.66 -0.69 1.05
C GLY A 137 -22.12 -0.21 1.06
N ALA A 138 -22.38 0.96 1.65
CA ALA A 138 -23.70 1.58 1.67
C ALA A 138 -24.23 1.88 0.25
N GLY A 139 -23.39 2.42 -0.63
CA GLY A 139 -23.76 2.68 -2.02
C GLY A 139 -24.01 1.40 -2.82
N ALA A 140 -23.24 0.34 -2.57
CA ALA A 140 -23.44 -0.97 -3.16
C ALA A 140 -24.78 -1.58 -2.70
N ALA A 141 -25.06 -1.54 -1.40
CA ALA A 141 -26.32 -2.01 -0.82
C ALA A 141 -27.51 -1.21 -1.36
N GLY A 142 -27.40 0.12 -1.42
CA GLY A 142 -28.44 0.97 -1.98
C GLY A 142 -28.71 0.67 -3.46
N ALA A 143 -27.68 0.49 -4.28
CA ALA A 143 -27.87 0.11 -5.68
C ALA A 143 -28.51 -1.27 -5.83
N ALA A 144 -28.08 -2.25 -5.03
CA ALA A 144 -28.62 -3.60 -5.06
C ALA A 144 -30.08 -3.68 -4.60
N LEU A 145 -30.46 -2.90 -3.59
CA LEU A 145 -31.81 -2.92 -3.00
C LEU A 145 -32.81 -2.06 -3.76
N PHE A 146 -32.39 -0.86 -4.20
CA PHE A 146 -33.31 0.14 -4.76
C PHE A 146 -33.22 0.28 -6.29
N LEU A 147 -32.11 -0.11 -6.93
CA LEU A 147 -31.90 0.03 -8.38
C LEU A 147 -31.28 -1.22 -9.06
N PRO A 148 -31.72 -2.45 -8.77
CA PRO A 148 -31.04 -3.69 -9.20
C PRO A 148 -30.87 -3.81 -10.73
N ASP A 149 -31.84 -3.35 -11.52
CA ASP A 149 -31.83 -3.44 -12.98
C ASP A 149 -31.38 -2.15 -13.69
N VAL A 150 -31.23 -1.05 -12.94
CA VAL A 150 -30.92 0.28 -13.50
C VAL A 150 -29.44 0.61 -13.35
N MET A 151 -28.83 0.21 -12.24
CA MET A 151 -27.45 0.58 -11.93
C MET A 151 -26.64 -0.63 -11.47
N PRO A 152 -25.50 -0.93 -12.13
CA PRO A 152 -24.60 -1.96 -11.65
C PRO A 152 -24.11 -1.66 -10.22
N VAL A 153 -24.05 -2.68 -9.37
CA VAL A 153 -23.62 -2.57 -7.98
C VAL A 153 -22.24 -1.90 -7.85
N SER A 154 -21.34 -2.14 -8.79
CA SER A 154 -20.01 -1.51 -8.84
C SER A 154 -20.07 0.01 -9.01
N VAL A 155 -21.03 0.52 -9.79
CA VAL A 155 -21.25 1.96 -9.96
C VAL A 155 -21.86 2.55 -8.69
N GLY A 156 -22.83 1.86 -8.07
CA GLY A 156 -23.37 2.23 -6.77
C GLY A 156 -22.30 2.33 -5.69
N ALA A 157 -21.42 1.33 -5.62
CA ALA A 157 -20.29 1.33 -4.70
C ALA A 157 -19.35 2.52 -4.92
N LEU A 158 -19.02 2.82 -6.18
CA LEU A 158 -18.16 3.96 -6.52
C LEU A 158 -18.80 5.29 -6.11
N LEU A 159 -20.08 5.50 -6.43
CA LEU A 159 -20.80 6.72 -6.08
C LEU A 159 -20.93 6.88 -4.56
N GLY A 160 -21.22 5.81 -3.83
CA GLY A 160 -21.28 5.82 -2.38
C GLY A 160 -19.93 6.18 -1.73
N ALA A 161 -18.83 5.63 -2.26
CA ALA A 161 -17.48 5.96 -1.80
C ALA A 161 -17.14 7.45 -2.03
N VAL A 162 -17.43 7.96 -3.23
CA VAL A 162 -17.20 9.37 -3.60
C VAL A 162 -18.04 10.30 -2.73
N LEU A 163 -19.32 9.97 -2.52
CA LEU A 163 -20.22 10.75 -1.68
C LEU A 163 -19.74 10.80 -0.24
N ALA A 164 -19.38 9.66 0.36
CA ALA A 164 -18.84 9.60 1.71
C ALA A 164 -17.58 10.47 1.85
N MET A 165 -16.65 10.37 0.89
CA MET A 165 -15.44 11.19 0.86
C MET A 165 -15.74 12.69 0.71
N ALA A 166 -16.72 13.06 -0.11
CA ALA A 166 -17.15 14.44 -0.25
C ALA A 166 -17.72 14.98 1.07
N VAL A 167 -18.57 14.21 1.75
CA VAL A 167 -19.14 14.58 3.06
C VAL A 167 -18.03 14.79 4.09
N VAL A 168 -17.05 13.89 4.19
CA VAL A 168 -15.91 14.04 5.10
C VAL A 168 -15.10 15.30 4.77
N PHE A 169 -14.83 15.55 3.48
CA PHE A 169 -14.06 16.71 3.04
C PHE A 169 -14.74 18.03 3.41
N PHE A 170 -16.04 18.18 3.10
CA PHE A 170 -16.81 19.38 3.40
C PHE A 170 -17.04 19.56 4.90
N SER A 171 -17.30 18.47 5.65
CA SER A 171 -17.51 18.52 7.09
C SER A 171 -16.27 18.94 7.87
N THR A 172 -15.08 18.72 7.32
CA THR A 172 -13.82 19.07 8.00
C THR A 172 -13.54 20.59 7.94
N GLY A 173 -14.06 21.29 6.93
CA GLY A 173 -13.95 22.76 6.73
C GLY A 173 -12.53 23.28 6.44
N THR A 174 -11.49 22.60 6.91
CA THR A 174 -10.06 22.89 6.68
C THR A 174 -9.41 21.95 5.64
N GLY A 175 -10.20 21.03 5.06
CA GLY A 175 -9.74 19.95 4.19
C GLY A 175 -8.80 18.97 4.90
N PHE A 176 -7.80 18.45 4.19
CA PHE A 176 -6.85 17.45 4.71
C PHE A 176 -5.76 18.02 5.66
N ARG A 177 -5.86 19.29 6.09
CA ARG A 177 -4.84 19.94 6.93
C ARG A 177 -4.82 19.46 8.39
N SER A 178 -5.93 18.94 8.90
CA SER A 178 -6.03 18.45 10.28
C SER A 178 -6.41 16.96 10.30
N PRO A 179 -5.42 16.05 10.36
CA PRO A 179 -5.66 14.61 10.31
C PRO A 179 -6.65 14.13 11.37
N GLY A 180 -6.60 14.70 12.59
CA GLY A 180 -7.52 14.32 13.67
C GLY A 180 -9.00 14.59 13.36
N ARG A 181 -9.32 15.74 12.74
CA ARG A 181 -10.71 16.06 12.37
C ARG A 181 -11.22 15.17 11.23
N LEU A 182 -10.34 14.87 10.27
CA LEU A 182 -10.65 13.98 9.15
C LEU A 182 -11.02 12.58 9.66
N VAL A 183 -10.29 12.07 10.67
CA VAL A 183 -10.57 10.77 11.29
C VAL A 183 -11.92 10.79 12.02
N VAL A 184 -12.23 11.82 12.82
CA VAL A 184 -13.51 11.90 13.55
C VAL A 184 -14.70 12.01 12.59
N ALA A 185 -14.60 12.86 11.56
CA ALA A 185 -15.63 12.97 10.52
C ALA A 185 -15.79 11.65 9.75
N GLY A 186 -14.69 10.99 9.40
CA GLY A 186 -14.70 9.67 8.75
C GLY A 186 -15.38 8.58 9.58
N ILE A 187 -15.13 8.52 10.89
CA ILE A 187 -15.81 7.59 11.79
C ILE A 187 -17.31 7.86 11.85
N GLY A 188 -17.72 9.13 11.91
CA GLY A 188 -19.14 9.51 11.89
C GLY A 188 -19.84 9.07 10.59
N VAL A 189 -19.24 9.35 9.44
CA VAL A 189 -19.76 8.93 8.13
C VAL A 189 -19.78 7.41 8.00
N ALA A 190 -18.75 6.73 8.48
CA ALA A 190 -18.71 5.27 8.49
C ALA A 190 -19.85 4.68 9.32
N ALA A 191 -20.11 5.21 10.52
CA ALA A 191 -21.20 4.77 11.38
C ALA A 191 -22.58 4.95 10.70
N MET A 192 -22.79 6.10 10.05
CA MET A 192 -24.02 6.35 9.27
C MET A 192 -24.15 5.37 8.10
N ALA A 193 -23.06 5.11 7.37
CA ALA A 193 -23.05 4.22 6.23
C ALA A 193 -23.26 2.74 6.64
N THR A 194 -22.74 2.30 7.78
CA THR A 194 -22.97 0.95 8.32
C THR A 194 -24.37 0.73 8.89
N ALA A 195 -25.11 1.81 9.17
CA ALA A 195 -26.48 1.73 9.66
C ALA A 195 -27.51 1.51 8.53
N LEU A 196 -27.10 1.71 7.27
CA LEU A 196 -27.90 1.45 6.07
C LEU A 196 -27.90 -0.05 5.73
#